data_AF-A0A9N9IX65-F1
#
_entry.id   AF-A0A9N9IX65-F1
#
_cell.length_a   1.000
_cell.length_b   1.000
_cell.length_c   1.000
_cell.angle_alpha   90.00
_cell.angle_beta   90.00
_cell.angle_gamma   90.00
#
_symmetry.space_group_name_H-M   'P 1'
#
loop_
_entity.id
_entity.type
_entity.pdbx_description
1 polymer ?
#
loop_
_entity_poly.entity_id
_entity_poly.type
_entity_poly.pdbx_seq_one_letter_code
_entity_poly.pdbx_strand_id
1 'polypeptide(L)'
;MASSDAKAQAKKDFEDVFAILAEEFLANVNSRKLPEEATEWIRKNLYHNVCGGKMNRGMSVVDSLKILKGAEASAEDLFKARVLGWCVEWLQAFFLVADDIMDASITRRGNPCWYKMEGVGTIAINDSFILESSIYFFLKKYFRQEPYYVDLLELFHEVTLDTELGQLIDLITAPEDNVDLNRFSMEK
;
A
#
# COMPACT_ATOMS: atom_id res chain seq x y z
N MET A 1 20.45 16.51 -10.86
CA MET A 1 20.11 15.19 -10.26
C MET A 1 20.61 15.18 -8.83
N ALA A 2 19.80 14.75 -7.86
CA ALA A 2 20.23 14.60 -6.47
C ALA A 2 21.35 13.54 -6.36
N SER A 3 22.30 13.73 -5.44
CA SER A 3 23.36 12.75 -5.16
C SER A 3 22.79 11.42 -4.65
N SER A 4 23.57 10.34 -4.75
CA SER A 4 23.20 9.03 -4.18
C SER A 4 22.79 9.14 -2.72
N ASP A 5 23.53 9.95 -1.96
CA ASP A 5 23.37 10.10 -0.51
C ASP A 5 22.08 10.86 -0.18
N ALA A 6 21.73 11.88 -0.99
CA ALA A 6 20.47 12.60 -0.86
C ALA A 6 19.25 11.72 -1.15
N LYS A 7 19.36 10.80 -2.13
CA LYS A 7 18.29 9.82 -2.43
C LYS A 7 18.15 8.79 -1.32
N ALA A 8 19.26 8.29 -0.79
CA ALA A 8 19.26 7.35 0.33
C ALA A 8 18.64 7.98 1.59
N GLN A 9 19.01 9.23 1.90
CA GLN A 9 18.43 9.96 3.02
C GLN A 9 16.93 10.21 2.82
N ALA A 10 16.49 10.61 1.62
CA ALA A 10 15.06 10.80 1.33
C ALA A 10 14.23 9.53 1.50
N LYS A 11 14.77 8.37 1.08
CA LYS A 11 14.14 7.06 1.31
C LYS A 11 14.07 6.74 2.80
N LYS A 12 15.15 6.96 3.54
CA LYS A 12 15.19 6.75 4.99
C LYS A 12 14.15 7.62 5.71
N ASP A 13 14.09 8.92 5.39
CA ASP A 13 13.09 9.83 5.97
C ASP A 13 11.65 9.41 5.67
N PHE A 14 11.42 8.75 4.53
CA PHE A 14 10.11 8.18 4.20
C PHE A 14 9.85 6.91 5.02
N GLU A 15 10.83 6.01 5.10
CA GLU A 15 10.80 4.76 5.88
C GLU A 15 10.60 4.99 7.38
N ASP A 16 11.21 6.02 7.96
CA ASP A 16 11.09 6.38 9.37
C ASP A 16 9.64 6.76 9.76
N VAL A 17 8.80 7.20 8.81
CA VAL A 17 7.38 7.51 9.05
C VAL A 17 6.54 6.25 9.21
N PHE A 18 6.94 5.11 8.64
CA PHE A 18 6.14 3.87 8.71
C PHE A 18 5.86 3.43 10.14
N ALA A 19 6.88 3.44 11.01
CA ALA A 19 6.73 2.99 12.39
C ALA A 19 5.70 3.84 13.15
N ILE A 20 5.68 5.15 12.90
CA ILE A 20 4.68 6.06 13.49
C ILE A 20 3.29 5.65 13.03
N LEU A 21 3.08 5.47 11.73
CA LEU A 21 1.78 5.12 11.17
C LEU A 21 1.30 3.74 11.62
N ALA A 22 2.19 2.74 11.65
CA ALA A 22 1.88 1.41 12.13
C ALA A 22 1.40 1.43 13.59
N GLU A 23 2.13 2.10 14.50
CA GLU A 23 1.69 2.22 15.90
C GLU A 23 0.36 2.97 16.05
N GLU A 24 0.13 4.01 15.26
CA GLU A 24 -1.14 4.74 15.31
C GLU A 24 -2.33 3.89 14.87
N PHE A 25 -2.17 3.08 13.82
CA PHE A 25 -3.22 2.17 13.38
C PHE A 25 -3.45 1.07 14.43
N LEU A 26 -2.39 0.49 14.98
CA LEU A 26 -2.48 -0.52 16.05
C LEU A 26 -3.15 0.03 17.31
N ALA A 27 -2.88 1.29 17.68
CA ALA A 27 -3.57 1.95 18.79
C ALA A 27 -5.08 2.12 18.51
N ASN A 28 -5.45 2.50 17.29
CA ASN A 28 -6.86 2.58 16.87
C ASN A 28 -7.55 1.21 16.91
N VAL A 29 -6.87 0.15 16.47
CA VAL A 29 -7.36 -1.23 16.54
C VAL A 29 -7.54 -1.66 18.01
N ASN A 30 -6.53 -1.44 18.86
CA ASN A 30 -6.57 -1.76 20.29
C ASN A 30 -7.70 -1.05 21.04
N SER A 31 -8.06 0.17 20.65
CA SER A 31 -9.17 0.92 21.25
C SER A 31 -10.53 0.19 21.13
N ARG A 32 -10.63 -0.79 20.23
CA ARG A 32 -11.81 -1.63 20.02
C ARG A 32 -11.88 -2.85 20.95
N LYS A 33 -10.94 -2.97 21.91
CA LYS A 33 -10.87 -4.06 22.90
C LYS A 33 -10.73 -5.45 22.27
N LEU A 34 -9.94 -5.55 21.22
CA LEU A 34 -9.58 -6.84 20.63
C LEU A 34 -8.62 -7.62 21.55
N PRO A 35 -8.56 -8.96 21.44
CA PRO A 35 -7.51 -9.74 22.08
C PRO A 35 -6.12 -9.29 21.63
N GLU A 36 -5.13 -9.36 22.51
CA GLU A 36 -3.75 -8.94 22.23
C GLU A 36 -3.13 -9.68 21.02
N GLU A 37 -3.48 -10.97 20.86
CA GLU A 37 -3.07 -11.77 19.70
C GLU A 37 -3.52 -11.18 18.36
N ALA A 38 -4.70 -10.55 18.31
CA ALA A 38 -5.20 -9.94 17.07
C ALA A 38 -4.39 -8.69 16.70
N THR A 39 -3.98 -7.91 17.69
CA THR A 39 -3.13 -6.74 17.47
C THR A 39 -1.73 -7.15 17.01
N GLU A 40 -1.15 -8.18 17.62
CA GLU A 40 0.14 -8.72 17.20
C GLU A 40 0.07 -9.35 15.79
N TRP A 41 -1.05 -9.99 15.46
CA TRP A 41 -1.31 -10.48 14.10
C TRP A 41 -1.29 -9.34 13.07
N ILE A 42 -2.04 -8.27 13.35
CA ILE A 42 -2.09 -7.09 12.46
C ILE A 42 -0.71 -6.45 12.34
N ARG A 43 0.04 -6.35 13.45
CA ARG A 43 1.43 -5.87 13.41
C ARG A 43 2.28 -6.69 12.45
N LYS A 44 2.24 -8.02 12.53
CA LYS A 44 2.98 -8.91 11.62
C LYS A 44 2.56 -8.71 10.16
N ASN A 45 1.26 -8.64 9.89
CA ASN A 45 0.73 -8.36 8.55
C ASN A 45 1.29 -7.03 7.98
N LEU A 46 1.22 -5.94 8.75
CA LEU A 46 1.73 -4.63 8.32
C LEU A 46 3.23 -4.66 8.00
N TYR A 47 4.05 -5.16 8.93
CA TYR A 47 5.50 -5.16 8.76
C TYR A 47 5.98 -6.12 7.66
N HIS A 48 5.28 -7.24 7.43
CA HIS A 48 5.63 -8.19 6.38
C HIS A 48 5.29 -7.68 4.98
N ASN A 49 4.09 -7.10 4.82
CA ASN A 49 3.54 -6.80 3.49
C ASN A 49 3.82 -5.38 2.99
N VAL A 50 3.89 -4.41 3.89
CA VAL A 50 4.00 -2.99 3.51
C VAL A 50 5.47 -2.59 3.32
N CYS A 51 6.37 -3.09 4.17
CA CYS A 51 7.80 -2.79 4.15
C CYS A 51 8.61 -3.63 3.13
N GLY A 52 9.87 -3.26 2.90
CA GLY A 52 10.83 -4.03 2.09
C GLY A 52 10.75 -3.83 0.57
N GLY A 53 9.80 -3.01 0.09
CA GLY A 53 9.70 -2.59 -1.30
C GLY A 53 10.73 -1.52 -1.70
N LYS A 54 10.68 -1.10 -2.97
CA LYS A 54 11.50 0.01 -3.49
C LYS A 54 11.01 1.38 -3.01
N MET A 55 9.76 1.47 -2.55
CA MET A 55 9.07 2.70 -2.12
C MET A 55 8.90 3.76 -3.23
N ASN A 56 9.02 3.36 -4.49
CA ASN A 56 9.00 4.29 -5.62
C ASN A 56 7.66 5.03 -5.73
N ARG A 57 6.52 4.36 -5.47
CA ARG A 57 5.19 4.96 -5.62
C ARG A 57 4.96 5.97 -4.50
N GLY A 58 5.23 5.57 -3.25
CA GLY A 58 5.12 6.45 -2.10
C GLY A 58 6.07 7.65 -2.14
N MET A 59 7.34 7.43 -2.51
CA MET A 59 8.32 8.51 -2.66
C MET A 59 7.95 9.50 -3.77
N SER A 60 7.31 9.03 -4.86
CA SER A 60 6.88 9.90 -5.95
C SER A 60 5.86 10.96 -5.49
N VAL A 61 5.04 10.67 -4.47
CA VAL A 61 4.12 11.65 -3.87
C VAL A 61 4.90 12.78 -3.21
N VAL A 62 5.93 12.43 -2.41
CA VAL A 62 6.78 13.40 -1.70
C VAL A 62 7.60 14.23 -2.69
N ASP A 63 8.16 13.60 -3.71
CA ASP A 63 8.95 14.29 -4.74
C ASP A 63 8.07 15.23 -5.58
N SER A 64 6.84 14.83 -5.90
CA SER A 64 5.87 15.67 -6.60
C SER A 64 5.53 16.92 -5.78
N LEU A 65 5.26 16.78 -4.48
CA LEU A 65 5.01 17.92 -3.60
C LEU A 65 6.22 18.89 -3.59
N LYS A 66 7.44 18.37 -3.46
CA LYS A 66 8.67 19.17 -3.47
C LYS A 66 8.86 19.93 -4.79
N ILE A 67 8.50 19.32 -5.92
CA ILE A 67 8.58 19.98 -7.24
C ILE A 67 7.52 21.07 -7.36
N LEU A 68 6.28 20.80 -6.91
CA LEU A 68 5.15 21.71 -7.05
C LEU A 68 5.22 22.91 -6.10
N LYS A 69 5.58 22.69 -4.82
CA LYS A 69 5.66 23.77 -3.81
C LYS A 69 7.07 24.35 -3.66
N GLY A 70 8.12 23.67 -4.11
CA GLY A 70 9.49 24.14 -3.99
C GLY A 70 9.87 24.49 -2.55
N ALA A 71 10.39 25.70 -2.35
CA ALA A 71 10.80 26.21 -1.03
C ALA A 71 9.63 26.55 -0.10
N GLU A 72 8.39 26.56 -0.59
CA GLU A 72 7.19 26.84 0.21
C GLU A 72 6.63 25.59 0.91
N ALA A 73 7.21 24.41 0.65
CA ALA A 73 6.81 23.18 1.33
C ALA A 73 7.20 23.24 2.81
N SER A 74 6.20 23.31 3.70
CA SER A 74 6.42 23.26 5.14
C SER A 74 6.78 21.84 5.60
N ALA A 75 7.28 21.72 6.84
CA ALA A 75 7.51 20.42 7.45
C ALA A 75 6.21 19.59 7.58
N GLU A 76 5.08 20.27 7.83
CA GLU A 76 3.76 19.63 7.88
C GLU A 76 3.32 19.12 6.51
N ASP A 77 3.51 19.91 5.45
CA ASP A 77 3.21 19.48 4.07
C ASP A 77 4.01 18.23 3.72
N LEU A 78 5.31 18.24 4.02
CA LEU A 78 6.20 17.10 3.75
C LEU A 78 5.80 15.87 4.57
N PHE A 79 5.34 16.05 5.81
CA PHE A 79 4.84 14.94 6.62
C PHE A 79 3.54 14.37 6.04
N LYS A 80 2.54 15.22 5.72
CA LYS A 80 1.29 14.79 5.06
C LYS A 80 1.57 14.08 3.73
N ALA A 81 2.50 14.57 2.92
CA ALA A 81 2.89 13.89 1.69
C ALA A 81 3.53 12.51 1.94
N ARG A 82 4.32 12.34 3.01
CA ARG A 82 4.81 11.02 3.42
C ARG A 82 3.67 10.10 3.85
N VAL A 83 2.70 10.60 4.63
CA VAL A 83 1.50 9.83 5.01
C VAL A 83 0.72 9.37 3.77
N LEU A 84 0.48 10.28 2.82
CA LEU A 84 -0.23 9.97 1.58
C LEU A 84 0.58 8.98 0.71
N GLY A 85 1.89 9.16 0.62
CA GLY A 85 2.77 8.21 -0.06
C GLY A 85 2.73 6.82 0.57
N TRP A 86 2.65 6.73 1.89
CA TRP A 86 2.45 5.45 2.58
C TRP A 86 1.07 4.84 2.29
N CYS A 87 0.01 5.64 2.21
CA CYS A 87 -1.30 5.13 1.79
C CYS A 87 -1.24 4.45 0.41
N VAL A 88 -0.44 4.97 -0.51
CA VAL A 88 -0.18 4.34 -1.82
C VAL A 88 0.60 3.02 -1.68
N GLU A 89 1.60 2.95 -0.80
CA GLU A 89 2.34 1.69 -0.55
C GLU A 89 1.46 0.65 0.17
N TRP A 90 0.53 1.07 1.03
CA TRP A 90 -0.51 0.22 1.63
C TRP A 90 -1.48 -0.30 0.57
N LEU A 91 -1.92 0.54 -0.36
CA LEU A 91 -2.77 0.12 -1.48
C LEU A 91 -2.07 -0.95 -2.33
N GLN A 92 -0.78 -0.75 -2.62
CA GLN A 92 0.02 -1.75 -3.31
C GLN A 92 0.14 -3.04 -2.49
N ALA A 93 0.37 -2.96 -1.18
CA ALA A 93 0.48 -4.14 -0.32
C ALA A 93 -0.83 -4.94 -0.25
N PHE A 94 -1.98 -4.25 -0.18
CA PHE A 94 -3.31 -4.86 -0.30
C PHE A 94 -3.41 -5.72 -1.58
N PHE A 95 -3.15 -5.12 -2.74
CA PHE A 95 -3.22 -5.84 -4.01
C PHE A 95 -2.22 -6.98 -4.09
N LEU A 96 -0.97 -6.80 -3.64
CA LEU A 96 0.04 -7.86 -3.68
C LEU A 96 -0.32 -9.07 -2.82
N VAL A 97 -0.94 -8.87 -1.66
CA VAL A 97 -1.39 -10.00 -0.82
C VAL A 97 -2.51 -10.78 -1.50
N ALA A 98 -3.45 -10.10 -2.15
CA ALA A 98 -4.52 -10.75 -2.91
C ALA A 98 -3.98 -11.47 -4.16
N ASP A 99 -3.15 -10.78 -4.95
CA ASP A 99 -2.46 -11.26 -6.16
C ASP A 99 -1.64 -12.52 -5.89
N ASP A 100 -0.83 -12.52 -4.82
CA ASP A 100 -0.01 -13.68 -4.46
C ASP A 100 -0.86 -14.94 -4.21
N ILE A 101 -2.11 -14.79 -3.75
CA ILE A 101 -3.05 -15.90 -3.54
C ILE A 101 -3.66 -16.34 -4.87
N MET A 102 -4.10 -15.39 -5.70
CA MET A 102 -4.73 -15.65 -7.00
C MET A 102 -3.76 -16.39 -7.94
N ASP A 103 -2.49 -15.98 -7.94
CA ASP A 103 -1.42 -16.54 -8.80
C ASP A 103 -0.67 -17.71 -8.15
N ALA A 104 -1.11 -18.18 -6.98
CA ALA A 104 -0.43 -19.20 -6.19
C ALA A 104 1.09 -18.94 -6.00
N SER A 105 1.49 -17.67 -5.91
CA SER A 105 2.88 -17.24 -5.81
C SER A 105 3.58 -17.77 -4.56
N ILE A 106 4.89 -18.00 -4.65
CA ILE A 106 5.69 -18.59 -3.54
C ILE A 106 6.43 -17.51 -2.73
N THR A 107 6.96 -16.50 -3.40
CA THR A 107 7.81 -15.47 -2.78
C THR A 107 7.51 -14.07 -3.27
N ARG A 108 7.62 -13.10 -2.36
CA ARG A 108 7.46 -11.67 -2.63
C ARG A 108 8.50 -10.88 -1.84
N ARG A 109 9.21 -9.95 -2.52
CA ARG A 109 10.26 -9.10 -1.91
C ARG A 109 11.35 -9.89 -1.17
N GLY A 110 11.68 -11.09 -1.64
CA GLY A 110 12.70 -11.97 -1.05
C GLY A 110 12.22 -12.78 0.16
N ASN A 111 10.96 -12.66 0.56
CA ASN A 111 10.33 -13.44 1.63
C ASN A 111 9.23 -14.36 1.08
N PRO A 112 8.77 -15.38 1.81
CA PRO A 112 7.55 -16.10 1.47
C PRO A 112 6.36 -15.14 1.33
N CYS A 113 5.48 -15.40 0.36
CA CYS A 113 4.20 -14.68 0.25
C CYS A 113 3.42 -14.82 1.55
N TRP A 114 2.64 -13.79 1.93
CA TRP A 114 1.98 -13.76 3.24
C TRP A 114 1.11 -15.00 3.52
N TYR A 115 0.33 -15.44 2.54
CA TYR A 115 -0.51 -16.63 2.66
C TYR A 115 0.27 -17.95 2.79
N LYS A 116 1.57 -17.96 2.46
CA LYS A 116 2.50 -19.09 2.66
C LYS A 116 3.18 -19.08 4.02
N MET A 117 3.07 -18.01 4.80
CA MET A 117 3.60 -17.95 6.16
C MET A 117 2.88 -18.97 7.05
N GLU A 118 3.61 -19.58 7.98
CA GLU A 118 3.06 -20.60 8.88
C GLU A 118 1.85 -20.06 9.65
N GLY A 119 0.72 -20.77 9.55
CA GLY A 119 -0.52 -20.42 10.23
C GLY A 119 -1.39 -19.35 9.53
N VAL A 120 -0.93 -18.72 8.44
CA VAL A 120 -1.70 -17.67 7.74
C VAL A 120 -2.71 -18.26 6.77
N GLY A 121 -2.27 -18.95 5.71
CA GLY A 121 -3.17 -19.52 4.71
C GLY A 121 -4.18 -18.50 4.16
N THR A 122 -5.46 -18.88 4.10
CA THR A 122 -6.53 -18.01 3.57
C THR A 122 -6.91 -16.85 4.48
N ILE A 123 -6.39 -16.76 5.71
CA ILE A 123 -6.56 -15.56 6.56
C ILE A 123 -5.99 -14.33 5.84
N ALA A 124 -4.99 -14.54 4.97
CA ALA A 124 -4.41 -13.52 4.11
C ALA A 124 -5.45 -12.73 3.29
N ILE A 125 -6.61 -13.32 2.95
CA ILE A 125 -7.71 -12.62 2.26
C ILE A 125 -8.28 -11.50 3.15
N ASN A 126 -8.56 -11.79 4.41
CA ASN A 126 -9.05 -10.75 5.33
C ASN A 126 -7.93 -9.76 5.68
N ASP A 127 -6.70 -10.24 5.79
CA ASP A 127 -5.54 -9.40 6.06
C ASP A 127 -5.31 -8.36 4.95
N SER A 128 -5.60 -8.69 3.69
CA SER A 128 -5.54 -7.73 2.58
C SER A 128 -6.59 -6.61 2.78
N PHE A 129 -7.82 -6.93 3.18
CA PHE A 129 -8.86 -5.94 3.48
C PHE A 129 -8.51 -5.05 4.68
N ILE A 130 -7.77 -5.57 5.65
CA ILE A 130 -7.25 -4.76 6.77
C ILE A 130 -6.21 -3.75 6.27
N LEU A 131 -5.33 -4.15 5.34
CA LEU A 131 -4.37 -3.24 4.72
C LEU A 131 -5.10 -2.12 3.97
N GLU A 132 -6.13 -2.44 3.20
CA GLU A 132 -6.95 -1.43 2.51
C GLU A 132 -7.66 -0.50 3.52
N SER A 133 -8.30 -1.08 4.54
CA SER A 133 -9.00 -0.31 5.59
C SER A 133 -8.10 0.67 6.34
N SER A 134 -6.81 0.36 6.47
CA SER A 134 -5.83 1.24 7.11
C SER A 134 -5.62 2.55 6.33
N ILE A 135 -5.76 2.54 5.01
CA ILE A 135 -5.67 3.72 4.15
C ILE A 135 -6.74 4.74 4.57
N TYR A 136 -7.99 4.31 4.63
CA TYR A 136 -9.11 5.21 4.97
C TYR A 136 -9.03 5.72 6.41
N PHE A 137 -8.42 4.96 7.33
CA PHE A 137 -8.07 5.46 8.66
C PHE A 137 -7.11 6.65 8.58
N PHE A 138 -6.01 6.54 7.84
CA PHE A 138 -5.02 7.62 7.71
C PHE A 138 -5.57 8.81 6.92
N LEU A 139 -6.31 8.58 5.83
CA LEU A 139 -6.97 9.65 5.08
C LEU A 139 -7.89 10.46 6.01
N LYS A 140 -8.74 9.79 6.79
CA LYS A 140 -9.61 10.45 7.76
C LYS A 140 -8.83 11.15 8.88
N LYS A 141 -7.74 10.56 9.37
CA LYS A 141 -6.98 11.13 10.48
C LYS A 141 -6.24 12.41 10.09
N TYR A 142 -5.58 12.40 8.93
CA TYR A 142 -4.65 13.45 8.52
C TYR A 142 -5.24 14.49 7.58
N PHE A 143 -6.29 14.13 6.84
CA PHE A 143 -6.80 14.98 5.76
C PHE A 143 -8.25 15.40 5.95
N ARG A 144 -8.98 14.93 6.96
CA ARG A 144 -10.43 15.23 7.12
C ARG A 144 -10.76 16.73 7.20
N GLN A 145 -9.84 17.56 7.69
CA GLN A 145 -10.02 19.01 7.76
C GLN A 145 -9.54 19.74 6.49
N GLU A 146 -8.88 19.04 5.57
CA GLU A 146 -8.39 19.60 4.32
C GLU A 146 -9.54 19.75 3.31
N PRO A 147 -9.55 20.82 2.50
CA PRO A 147 -10.60 21.04 1.51
C PRO A 147 -10.66 19.94 0.44
N TYR A 148 -9.54 19.24 0.19
CA TYR A 148 -9.40 18.17 -0.81
C TYR A 148 -9.55 16.75 -0.22
N TYR A 149 -10.09 16.61 1.00
CA TYR A 149 -10.29 15.29 1.63
C TYR A 149 -11.12 14.33 0.77
N VAL A 150 -12.23 14.83 0.23
CA VAL A 150 -13.15 14.01 -0.58
C VAL A 150 -12.48 13.61 -1.90
N ASP A 151 -11.74 14.53 -2.53
CA ASP A 151 -10.99 14.24 -3.75
C ASP A 151 -9.98 13.09 -3.53
N LEU A 152 -9.32 13.06 -2.36
CA LEU A 152 -8.43 11.94 -2.01
C LEU A 152 -9.21 10.62 -1.87
N LEU A 153 -10.35 10.62 -1.20
CA LEU A 153 -11.17 9.40 -1.05
C LEU A 153 -11.63 8.88 -2.41
N GLU A 154 -12.16 9.76 -3.26
CA GLU A 154 -12.62 9.40 -4.60
C GLU A 154 -11.46 8.85 -5.44
N LEU A 155 -10.30 9.50 -5.42
CA LEU A 155 -9.12 9.04 -6.14
C LEU A 155 -8.67 7.64 -5.71
N PHE A 156 -8.61 7.37 -4.40
CA PHE A 156 -8.23 6.04 -3.91
C PHE A 156 -9.24 4.97 -4.33
N HIS A 157 -10.54 5.26 -4.28
CA HIS A 157 -11.57 4.32 -4.71
C HIS A 157 -11.56 4.10 -6.23
N GLU A 158 -11.41 5.15 -7.04
CA GLU A 158 -11.35 5.06 -8.50
C GLU A 158 -10.14 4.24 -8.95
N VAL A 159 -8.95 4.54 -8.43
CA VAL A 159 -7.72 3.78 -8.75
C VAL A 159 -7.82 2.32 -8.28
N THR A 160 -8.49 2.08 -7.14
CA THR A 160 -8.74 0.70 -6.66
C THR A 160 -9.62 -0.05 -7.65
N LEU A 161 -10.75 0.54 -8.06
CA LEU A 161 -11.66 -0.07 -9.03
C LEU A 161 -10.96 -0.33 -10.37
N ASP A 162 -10.21 0.63 -10.90
CA ASP A 162 -9.46 0.46 -12.16
C ASP A 162 -8.45 -0.69 -12.05
N THR A 163 -7.79 -0.83 -10.89
CA THR A 163 -6.83 -1.91 -10.66
C THR A 163 -7.54 -3.27 -10.54
N GLU A 164 -8.68 -3.33 -9.86
CA GLU A 164 -9.51 -4.54 -9.77
C GLU A 164 -10.06 -4.98 -11.13
N LEU A 165 -10.51 -4.03 -11.95
CA LEU A 165 -10.95 -4.31 -13.32
C LEU A 165 -9.79 -4.81 -14.19
N GLY A 166 -8.60 -4.22 -14.04
CA GLY A 166 -7.38 -4.71 -14.68
C GLY A 166 -7.03 -6.15 -14.28
N GLN A 167 -7.09 -6.44 -12.99
CA GLN A 167 -6.86 -7.79 -12.45
C GLN A 167 -7.91 -8.79 -12.94
N LEU A 168 -9.19 -8.40 -12.99
CA LEU A 168 -10.24 -9.24 -13.56
C LEU A 168 -9.93 -9.61 -15.02
N ILE A 169 -9.50 -8.64 -15.83
CA ILE A 169 -9.12 -8.89 -17.23
C ILE A 169 -7.96 -9.86 -17.30
N ASP A 170 -6.92 -9.69 -16.49
CA ASP A 170 -5.76 -10.58 -16.45
C ASP A 170 -6.17 -12.04 -16.16
N LEU A 171 -6.92 -12.25 -15.08
CA LEU A 171 -7.37 -13.57 -14.62
C LEU A 171 -8.25 -14.30 -15.64
N ILE A 172 -9.13 -13.59 -16.36
CA ILE A 172 -10.02 -14.23 -17.36
C ILE A 172 -9.36 -14.39 -18.74
N THR A 173 -8.29 -13.66 -19.03
CA THR A 173 -7.60 -13.70 -20.34
C THR A 173 -6.40 -14.63 -20.37
N ALA A 174 -5.78 -14.91 -19.23
CA ALA A 174 -4.66 -15.85 -19.10
C ALA A 174 -4.96 -17.00 -18.13
N PRO A 175 -5.89 -17.92 -18.44
CA PRO A 175 -6.10 -19.11 -17.62
C PRO A 175 -4.81 -19.94 -17.59
N GLU A 176 -4.31 -20.31 -16.40
CA GLU A 176 -3.08 -21.11 -16.24
C GLU A 176 -3.10 -22.41 -17.08
N ASP A 177 -4.29 -23.00 -17.24
CA ASP A 177 -4.49 -24.27 -17.95
C ASP A 177 -4.87 -24.12 -19.44
N ASN A 178 -5.17 -22.91 -19.93
CA ASN A 178 -5.67 -22.70 -21.31
C ASN A 178 -5.28 -21.34 -21.89
N VAL A 179 -4.06 -21.25 -22.41
CA VAL A 179 -3.49 -20.04 -23.02
C VAL A 179 -4.02 -19.86 -24.46
N ASP A 180 -4.90 -18.87 -24.67
CA ASP A 180 -5.36 -18.46 -26.00
C ASP A 180 -4.73 -17.12 -26.42
N LEU A 181 -3.63 -17.22 -27.18
CA LEU A 181 -2.87 -16.05 -27.63
C LEU A 181 -3.63 -15.14 -28.62
N ASN A 182 -4.75 -15.61 -29.19
CA ASN A 182 -5.57 -14.80 -30.11
C ASN A 182 -6.32 -13.66 -29.39
N ARG A 183 -6.38 -13.69 -28.06
CA ARG A 183 -6.95 -12.62 -27.24
C ARG A 183 -6.04 -11.40 -27.13
N PHE A 184 -4.76 -11.53 -27.48
CA PHE A 184 -3.82 -10.43 -27.52
C PHE A 184 -3.86 -9.77 -28.90
N SER A 185 -4.50 -8.60 -28.99
CA SER A 185 -4.54 -7.77 -30.20
C SER A 185 -3.47 -6.68 -30.13
N MET A 186 -2.78 -6.45 -31.25
CA MET A 186 -1.90 -5.28 -31.42
C MET A 186 -2.70 -4.00 -31.70
N GLU A 187 -3.97 -4.13 -32.09
CA GLU A 187 -4.92 -3.03 -32.24
C GLU A 187 -5.65 -2.84 -30.90
N LYS A 188 -5.50 -1.65 -30.31
CA LYS A 188 -6.23 -1.20 -29.11
C LYS A 188 -7.65 -0.79 -29.47
#